data_AF-A0A6G1QRV5-F1
#
_entry.id   AF-A0A6G1QRV5-F1
#
_cell.length_a   1.000
_cell.length_b   1.000
_cell.length_c   1.000
_cell.angle_alpha   90.00
_cell.angle_beta   90.00
_cell.angle_gamma   90.00
#
_symmetry.space_group_name_H-M   'P 1'
#
loop_
_entity.id
_entity.type
_entity.pdbx_description
1 polymer ?
#
loop_
_entity_poly.entity_id
_entity_poly.type
_entity_poly.pdbx_seq_one_letter_code
_entity_poly.pdbx_strand_id
1 'polypeptide(L)'
;MAAEDLPSEFDVVILGTGLAESVVAAACARVGQRVLHLDRRSYYAANWASFTFNGLLTWIQQHQESQVEEEIKDWSNLLEKGEGLIYLSNPESTSIRNLQVFCFTSDEDEEEAQSPDSPNTTEEKAVYESEERSETKSAGLNEEETKEKPEEASDKEEKEQAAQREALEPAADKPHPSAAQSQSEPTQKNISYAHLVKEGRRFNIDLVSKLMYSHGSLVDLLIKSNVSRYAEFKNVTRILTYRHNNVEQVPCSRADVFASRQLSVVEKRKLMRFLTSCVEETEDQQAYNGRPYLEFLHDQQLGDNLQHFLLHSIAMVTEDTPTEQGLAATRHFLRCLGRYGNTPFLFPVYGLGEIPQCFCRMCAVFGGIYCLRHSVHCLLVDKNTNRCKAVIDSRGQRISCSHFVVEDGYVGEDRKVDTPPRFLSRAVLITDRSILPSDSDQQTFYFNIYLTDSLPISPQVSVVTVPPIAEGCPVVKMVELCSSTMTCIPGTYLVHLTCQSVGSAYDDLSPVVTRCFHTPDSPDQDRRPSVRWCLYFNMADGSGVEVEGHNLPSNVYVCSGPDADLGHEHAIKQAKSIFHKILPEEDFCPPAPNPEDIIYDGENTSATGDEDKDGEKTKDEAGEDKEKLEEQSIQTEE
;
A
#
# COMPACT_ATOMS: atom_id res chain seq x y z
N MET A 1 22.88 -8.28 -12.80
CA MET A 1 24.31 -8.65 -12.78
C MET A 1 24.79 -8.44 -11.36
N ALA A 2 25.44 -9.44 -10.74
CA ALA A 2 26.21 -9.17 -9.54
C ALA A 2 27.55 -8.60 -10.01
N ALA A 3 27.84 -7.34 -9.71
CA ALA A 3 29.20 -6.83 -9.83
C ALA A 3 29.99 -7.40 -8.64
N GLU A 4 31.08 -8.12 -8.91
CA GLU A 4 31.90 -8.70 -7.83
C GLU A 4 32.57 -7.60 -7.00
N ASP A 5 32.88 -6.46 -7.61
CA ASP A 5 33.33 -5.22 -6.98
C ASP A 5 32.31 -4.07 -7.16
N LEU A 6 32.01 -3.33 -6.09
CA LEU A 6 31.29 -2.05 -6.19
C LEU A 6 32.24 -0.95 -6.68
N PRO A 7 31.77 0.04 -7.46
CA PRO A 7 32.50 1.29 -7.69
C PRO A 7 32.88 1.98 -6.36
N SER A 8 34.05 2.63 -6.32
CA SER A 8 34.53 3.36 -5.14
C SER A 8 34.05 4.81 -5.05
N GLU A 9 33.27 5.30 -6.02
CA GLU A 9 32.83 6.69 -6.10
C GLU A 9 31.39 6.82 -6.61
N PHE A 10 30.57 7.59 -5.88
CA PHE A 10 29.19 7.95 -6.22
C PHE A 10 28.94 9.44 -5.95
N ASP A 11 27.82 9.96 -6.43
CA ASP A 11 27.41 11.35 -6.17
C ASP A 11 26.46 11.41 -4.97
N VAL A 12 25.61 10.39 -4.81
CA VAL A 12 24.71 10.20 -3.65
C VAL A 12 24.77 8.75 -3.15
N VAL A 13 24.95 8.56 -1.83
CA VAL A 13 24.84 7.27 -1.13
C VAL A 13 23.63 7.31 -0.22
N ILE A 14 22.78 6.29 -0.30
CA ILE A 14 21.48 6.23 0.39
C ILE A 14 21.40 4.94 1.20
N LEU A 15 21.11 5.05 2.50
CA LEU A 15 21.06 3.95 3.46
C LEU A 15 19.63 3.74 3.99
N GLY A 16 19.08 2.56 3.74
CA GLY A 16 17.68 2.21 4.02
C GLY A 16 16.79 2.43 2.79
N THR A 17 15.95 1.46 2.47
CA THR A 17 15.13 1.44 1.24
C THR A 17 13.67 1.85 1.44
N GLY A 18 13.37 2.65 2.47
CA GLY A 18 12.03 3.15 2.78
C GLY A 18 11.44 4.08 1.71
N LEU A 19 10.23 4.61 1.96
CA LEU A 19 9.53 5.41 0.97
C LEU A 19 10.23 6.75 0.67
N ALA A 20 10.72 7.46 1.68
CA ALA A 20 11.37 8.76 1.47
C ALA A 20 12.72 8.56 0.73
N GLU A 21 13.49 7.57 1.17
CA GLU A 21 14.80 7.17 0.66
C GLU A 21 14.73 6.71 -0.80
N SER A 22 13.77 5.83 -1.13
CA SER A 22 13.53 5.38 -2.50
C SER A 22 13.09 6.51 -3.44
N VAL A 23 12.26 7.44 -2.96
CA VAL A 23 11.87 8.63 -3.75
C VAL A 23 13.05 9.58 -3.98
N VAL A 24 13.90 9.83 -2.97
CA VAL A 24 15.14 10.62 -3.16
C VAL A 24 16.08 9.92 -4.14
N ALA A 25 16.27 8.61 -4.00
CA ALA A 25 17.10 7.80 -4.90
C ALA A 25 16.62 7.89 -6.36
N ALA A 26 15.31 7.77 -6.56
CA ALA A 26 14.68 7.91 -7.88
C ALA A 26 14.86 9.31 -8.45
N ALA A 27 14.65 10.35 -7.64
CA ALA A 27 14.80 11.74 -8.05
C ALA A 27 16.25 12.06 -8.46
N CYS A 28 17.24 11.73 -7.63
CA CYS A 28 18.65 11.97 -7.91
C CYS A 28 19.14 11.21 -9.16
N ALA A 29 18.81 9.91 -9.29
CA ALA A 29 19.19 9.14 -10.47
C ALA A 29 18.51 9.67 -11.75
N ARG A 30 17.23 10.09 -11.67
CA ARG A 30 16.48 10.63 -12.81
C ARG A 30 17.10 11.90 -13.40
N VAL A 31 17.78 12.71 -12.59
CA VAL A 31 18.54 13.90 -13.05
C VAL A 31 20.03 13.61 -13.25
N GLY A 32 20.42 12.34 -13.37
CA GLY A 32 21.75 11.91 -13.83
C GLY A 32 22.81 11.72 -12.74
N GLN A 33 22.46 11.79 -11.46
CA GLN A 33 23.42 11.49 -10.38
C GLN A 33 23.74 10.00 -10.30
N ARG A 34 25.00 9.65 -10.03
CA ARG A 34 25.38 8.26 -9.70
C ARG A 34 24.93 7.95 -8.27
N VAL A 35 23.86 7.16 -8.15
CA VAL A 35 23.29 6.76 -6.86
C VAL A 35 23.77 5.36 -6.46
N LEU A 36 24.23 5.22 -5.21
CA LEU A 36 24.34 3.92 -4.53
C LEU A 36 23.27 3.82 -3.45
N HIS A 37 22.45 2.79 -3.50
CA HIS A 37 21.34 2.57 -2.56
C HIS A 37 21.51 1.22 -1.85
N LEU A 38 21.74 1.29 -0.54
CA LEU A 38 22.08 0.16 0.32
C LEU A 38 20.97 -0.11 1.33
N ASP A 39 20.76 -1.38 1.67
CA ASP A 39 20.01 -1.77 2.87
C ASP A 39 20.71 -2.91 3.60
N ARG A 40 20.78 -2.81 4.93
CA ARG A 40 21.23 -3.91 5.80
C ARG A 40 20.25 -5.11 5.76
N ARG A 41 18.97 -4.87 5.44
CA ARG A 41 17.92 -5.89 5.38
C ARG A 41 18.04 -6.76 4.12
N SER A 42 17.44 -7.95 4.17
CA SER A 42 17.38 -8.89 3.04
C SER A 42 16.27 -8.60 2.03
N TYR A 43 15.46 -7.57 2.29
CA TYR A 43 14.25 -7.16 1.57
C TYR A 43 14.21 -5.62 1.47
N TYR A 44 13.41 -5.10 0.53
CA TYR A 44 13.22 -3.66 0.29
C TYR A 44 12.27 -2.99 1.31
N ALA A 45 12.05 -1.68 1.16
CA ALA A 45 11.02 -0.89 1.86
C ALA A 45 11.26 -0.64 3.37
N ALA A 46 12.29 -1.23 3.99
CA ALA A 46 12.57 -1.06 5.42
C ALA A 46 11.32 -1.27 6.30
N ASN A 47 10.89 -0.28 7.10
CA ASN A 47 9.68 -0.38 7.92
C ASN A 47 8.37 -0.19 7.13
N TRP A 48 8.43 0.16 5.84
CA TRP A 48 7.30 0.19 4.91
C TRP A 48 7.04 -1.16 4.22
N ALA A 49 7.80 -2.22 4.56
CA ALA A 49 7.75 -3.50 3.88
C ALA A 49 6.43 -4.27 4.07
N SER A 50 6.14 -5.09 3.06
CA SER A 50 5.08 -6.11 3.04
C SER A 50 5.73 -7.50 3.10
N PHE A 51 5.08 -8.45 3.77
CA PHE A 51 5.61 -9.81 3.91
C PHE A 51 4.59 -10.89 3.51
N THR A 52 5.07 -11.96 2.87
CA THR A 52 4.36 -13.25 2.88
C THR A 52 4.17 -13.73 4.32
N PHE A 53 3.15 -14.54 4.60
CA PHE A 53 2.87 -15.00 5.97
C PHE A 53 4.11 -15.65 6.62
N ASN A 54 4.78 -16.54 5.89
CA ASN A 54 5.97 -17.25 6.38
C ASN A 54 7.18 -16.28 6.50
N GLY A 55 7.26 -15.26 5.64
CA GLY A 55 8.23 -14.17 5.77
C GLY A 55 7.98 -13.31 7.01
N LEU A 56 6.72 -13.05 7.36
CA LEU A 56 6.33 -12.31 8.56
C LEU A 56 6.64 -13.11 9.82
N LEU A 57 6.39 -14.43 9.83
CA LEU A 57 6.80 -15.31 10.95
C LEU A 57 8.32 -15.29 11.15
N THR A 58 9.10 -15.30 10.06
CA THR A 58 10.57 -15.17 10.12
C THR A 58 10.98 -13.79 10.67
N TRP A 59 10.32 -12.71 10.24
CA TRP A 59 10.54 -11.36 10.73
C TRP A 59 10.18 -11.22 12.23
N ILE A 60 9.09 -11.82 12.68
CA ILE A 60 8.68 -11.89 14.09
C ILE A 60 9.79 -12.55 14.92
N GLN A 61 10.24 -13.73 14.51
CA GLN A 61 11.29 -14.48 15.21
C GLN A 61 12.58 -13.66 15.35
N GLN A 62 13.01 -12.99 14.28
CA GLN A 62 14.20 -12.12 14.26
C GLN A 62 14.14 -10.89 15.18
N HIS A 63 12.94 -10.49 15.65
CA HIS A 63 12.75 -9.40 16.62
C HIS A 63 12.49 -9.92 18.05
N GLN A 64 12.18 -11.21 18.21
CA GLN A 64 12.05 -11.87 19.53
C GLN A 64 13.37 -12.49 20.00
N GLU A 65 14.18 -12.99 19.08
CA GLU A 65 15.55 -13.42 19.34
C GLU A 65 16.43 -12.21 19.66
N SER A 66 17.08 -12.21 20.82
CA SER A 66 18.03 -11.16 21.20
C SER A 66 19.21 -11.16 20.23
N GLN A 67 19.36 -10.10 19.44
CA GLN A 67 20.50 -10.00 18.54
C GLN A 67 21.80 -9.93 19.36
N VAL A 68 22.75 -10.79 18.98
CA VAL A 68 24.06 -10.83 19.62
C VAL A 68 24.76 -9.50 19.35
N GLU A 69 25.36 -8.91 20.38
CA GLU A 69 26.24 -7.75 20.23
C GLU A 69 27.39 -8.12 19.26
N GLU A 70 27.32 -7.66 18.01
CA GLU A 70 28.45 -7.76 17.09
C GLU A 70 29.59 -6.90 17.62
N GLU A 71 30.78 -7.47 17.79
CA GLU A 71 31.98 -6.71 18.14
C GLU A 71 32.18 -5.59 17.12
N ILE A 72 32.13 -4.34 17.59
CA ILE A 72 32.39 -3.17 16.75
C ILE A 72 33.85 -3.23 16.27
N LYS A 73 34.04 -3.63 15.02
CA LYS A 73 35.34 -3.61 14.35
C LYS A 73 35.87 -2.19 14.31
N ASP A 74 37.10 -2.00 14.77
CA ASP A 74 37.78 -0.70 14.67
C ASP A 74 38.21 -0.44 13.23
N TRP A 75 37.59 0.56 12.61
CA TRP A 75 37.91 1.02 11.25
C TRP A 75 38.89 2.20 11.24
N SER A 76 39.48 2.58 12.38
CA SER A 76 40.41 3.71 12.49
C SER A 76 41.67 3.58 11.64
N ASN A 77 42.01 2.37 11.19
CA ASN A 77 43.11 2.09 10.26
C ASN A 77 42.84 2.59 8.82
N LEU A 78 41.58 2.87 8.44
CA LEU A 78 41.18 3.37 7.12
C LEU A 78 41.02 4.90 7.07
N LEU A 79 41.38 5.61 8.15
CA LEU A 79 41.35 7.07 8.22
C LEU A 79 42.53 7.72 7.50
N GLU A 80 42.24 8.74 6.69
CA GLU A 80 43.27 9.62 6.14
C GLU A 80 43.58 10.80 7.08
N LYS A 81 44.69 11.49 6.81
CA LYS A 81 45.15 12.60 7.66
C LYS A 81 44.17 13.77 7.63
N GLY A 82 43.53 14.03 8.77
CA GLY A 82 42.54 15.11 8.93
C GLY A 82 41.09 14.61 9.00
N GLU A 83 40.87 13.30 8.86
CA GLU A 83 39.55 12.69 8.96
C GLU A 83 39.21 12.26 10.40
N GLY A 84 37.93 12.09 10.68
CA GLY A 84 37.38 11.41 11.86
C GLY A 84 36.29 10.42 11.45
N LEU A 85 35.93 9.52 12.37
CA LEU A 85 34.87 8.54 12.19
C LEU A 85 33.58 8.97 12.89
N ILE A 86 32.46 8.69 12.24
CA ILE A 86 31.14 8.61 12.85
C ILE A 86 30.67 7.17 12.66
N TYR A 87 30.53 6.41 13.74
CA TYR A 87 29.89 5.10 13.66
C TYR A 87 28.38 5.27 13.43
N LEU A 88 27.82 4.43 12.57
CA LEU A 88 26.38 4.29 12.38
C LEU A 88 25.84 3.24 13.36
N SER A 89 24.55 3.34 13.69
CA SER A 89 23.89 2.41 14.58
C SER A 89 23.75 1.03 13.93
N ASN A 90 24.31 0.00 14.56
CA ASN A 90 23.96 -1.39 14.24
C ASN A 90 22.51 -1.65 14.75
N PRO A 91 21.82 -2.71 14.32
CA PRO A 91 20.37 -2.84 14.54
C PRO A 91 20.01 -3.26 15.97
N GLU A 92 20.17 -2.36 16.94
CA GLU A 92 19.34 -2.43 18.14
C GLU A 92 17.88 -2.20 17.75
N SER A 93 16.98 -3.01 18.32
CA SER A 93 15.54 -3.06 18.00
C SER A 93 14.77 -1.85 18.55
N THR A 94 15.22 -0.63 18.25
CA THR A 94 14.60 0.59 18.77
C THR A 94 13.26 0.89 18.07
N SER A 95 13.16 0.61 16.77
CA SER A 95 12.01 0.98 15.93
C SER A 95 10.81 0.04 15.98
N ILE A 96 10.95 -1.17 16.53
CA ILE A 96 9.88 -2.17 16.69
C ILE A 96 9.93 -2.73 18.12
N ARG A 97 8.81 -2.72 18.83
CA ARG A 97 8.72 -3.14 20.26
C ARG A 97 7.39 -3.83 20.58
N ASN A 98 7.31 -4.45 21.75
CA ASN A 98 6.08 -5.03 22.33
C ASN A 98 5.35 -6.01 21.38
N LEU A 99 6.10 -6.84 20.67
CA LEU A 99 5.57 -7.78 19.68
C LEU A 99 4.82 -8.94 20.38
N GLN A 100 3.54 -9.09 20.09
CA GLN A 100 2.70 -10.18 20.61
C GLN A 100 1.92 -10.85 19.47
N VAL A 101 1.89 -12.18 19.44
CA VAL A 101 1.19 -12.99 18.42
C VAL A 101 0.17 -13.89 19.09
N PHE A 102 -1.02 -13.98 18.51
CA PHE A 102 -2.09 -14.86 18.95
C PHE A 102 -2.62 -15.65 17.75
N CYS A 103 -2.75 -16.96 17.91
CA CYS A 103 -3.42 -17.82 16.93
C CYS A 103 -4.70 -18.38 17.55
N PHE A 104 -5.77 -18.42 16.75
CA PHE A 104 -7.13 -18.78 17.17
C PHE A 104 -7.77 -19.78 16.19
N THR A 105 -6.95 -20.51 15.45
CA THR A 105 -7.41 -21.64 14.62
C THR A 105 -7.46 -22.91 15.45
N SER A 106 -8.28 -23.90 15.07
CA SER A 106 -8.30 -25.19 15.75
C SER A 106 -7.02 -25.99 15.51
N ASP A 107 -6.42 -26.51 16.59
CA ASP A 107 -5.14 -27.23 16.59
C ASP A 107 -5.23 -28.70 16.09
N GLU A 108 -6.40 -29.13 15.61
CA GLU A 108 -6.66 -30.53 15.19
C GLU A 108 -5.78 -31.02 14.01
N ASP A 109 -5.04 -30.11 13.36
CA ASP A 109 -4.08 -30.43 12.27
C ASP A 109 -2.61 -30.49 12.73
N GLU A 110 -2.26 -30.19 14.00
CA GLU A 110 -0.84 -30.17 14.42
C GLU A 110 -0.16 -31.55 14.39
N GLU A 111 -0.92 -32.65 14.54
CA GLU A 111 -0.37 -34.02 14.51
C GLU A 111 0.09 -34.46 13.11
N GLU A 112 -0.48 -33.93 12.01
CA GLU A 112 0.01 -34.22 10.65
C GLU A 112 1.32 -33.46 10.29
N ALA A 113 1.67 -32.41 11.05
CA ALA A 113 2.91 -31.66 10.85
C ALA A 113 4.13 -32.27 11.57
N GLN A 114 3.94 -33.27 12.43
CA GLN A 114 4.99 -33.85 13.30
C GLN A 114 5.26 -35.35 13.06
N SER A 115 5.29 -35.81 11.80
CA SER A 115 5.83 -37.14 11.45
C SER A 115 7.31 -37.07 11.01
N PRO A 116 8.28 -37.54 11.83
CA PRO A 116 9.70 -37.52 11.45
C PRO A 116 10.08 -38.76 10.63
N ASP A 117 9.74 -38.75 9.34
CA ASP A 117 10.24 -39.78 8.41
C ASP A 117 11.77 -39.65 8.27
N SER A 118 12.45 -40.58 8.95
CA SER A 118 13.90 -40.60 9.19
C SER A 118 14.63 -41.40 8.10
N PRO A 119 15.93 -41.20 7.89
CA PRO A 119 16.51 -41.29 6.54
C PRO A 119 16.94 -42.70 6.14
N ASN A 120 16.78 -43.01 4.85
CA ASN A 120 17.61 -44.01 4.18
C ASN A 120 18.88 -43.34 3.65
N THR A 121 19.96 -43.45 4.40
CA THR A 121 21.30 -43.17 3.90
C THR A 121 21.75 -44.30 2.97
N THR A 122 22.07 -43.96 1.72
CA THR A 122 23.12 -44.67 0.98
C THR A 122 24.02 -43.61 0.36
N GLU A 123 25.32 -43.68 0.68
CA GLU A 123 26.31 -42.75 0.17
C GLU A 123 26.48 -42.95 -1.34
N GLU A 124 26.57 -41.88 -2.13
CA GLU A 124 27.51 -41.89 -3.25
C GLU A 124 28.02 -40.48 -3.57
N LYS A 125 29.33 -40.40 -3.84
CA LYS A 125 30.07 -39.14 -4.00
C LYS A 125 29.96 -38.65 -5.43
N ALA A 126 29.50 -37.41 -5.62
CA ALA A 126 29.65 -36.73 -6.89
C ALA A 126 31.13 -36.36 -7.13
N VAL A 127 31.82 -37.17 -7.94
CA VAL A 127 33.11 -36.80 -8.54
C VAL A 127 32.82 -36.00 -9.81
N TYR A 128 33.47 -34.84 -9.94
CA TYR A 128 33.51 -34.12 -11.20
C TYR A 128 34.38 -34.88 -12.20
N GLU A 129 33.83 -35.20 -13.37
CA GLU A 129 34.65 -35.31 -14.58
C GLU A 129 33.87 -34.79 -15.79
N SER A 130 34.57 -33.97 -16.57
CA SER A 130 34.11 -33.30 -17.78
C SER A 130 34.32 -34.19 -19.00
N GLU A 131 33.43 -34.12 -20.01
CA GLU A 131 33.88 -34.15 -21.40
C GLU A 131 32.87 -33.51 -22.38
N GLU A 132 33.38 -33.10 -23.54
CA GLU A 132 32.72 -32.20 -24.50
C GLU A 132 31.99 -32.91 -25.66
N ARG A 133 31.46 -32.09 -26.59
CA ARG A 133 31.20 -32.35 -28.02
C ARG A 133 29.92 -33.11 -28.40
N SER A 134 29.30 -32.84 -29.56
CA SER A 134 29.59 -31.84 -30.62
C SER A 134 28.34 -31.50 -31.45
N GLU A 135 28.40 -30.36 -32.14
CA GLU A 135 27.42 -29.94 -33.16
C GLU A 135 27.24 -30.96 -34.30
N THR A 136 26.08 -30.94 -34.96
CA THR A 136 26.03 -31.03 -36.43
C THR A 136 24.74 -30.42 -36.99
N LYS A 137 24.85 -29.74 -38.14
CA LYS A 137 23.74 -29.11 -38.88
C LYS A 137 23.20 -30.05 -39.97
N SER A 138 21.91 -29.97 -40.27
CA SER A 138 21.41 -30.08 -41.65
C SER A 138 20.03 -29.44 -41.79
N ALA A 139 19.71 -28.92 -42.97
CA ALA A 139 18.52 -28.11 -43.24
C ALA A 139 17.54 -28.80 -44.20
N GLY A 140 16.28 -28.33 -44.20
CA GLY A 140 15.59 -28.00 -45.45
C GLY A 140 14.36 -28.81 -45.86
N LEU A 141 13.35 -28.04 -46.32
CA LEU A 141 12.38 -28.32 -47.39
C LEU A 141 11.00 -28.97 -47.06
N ASN A 142 10.00 -28.07 -46.99
CA ASN A 142 8.85 -27.91 -47.92
C ASN A 142 7.62 -28.87 -47.94
N GLU A 143 6.54 -28.24 -48.44
CA GLU A 143 5.27 -28.79 -48.99
C GLU A 143 4.21 -29.33 -47.99
N GLU A 144 2.89 -29.07 -48.14
CA GLU A 144 2.17 -27.97 -48.83
C GLU A 144 0.69 -27.91 -48.35
N GLU A 145 -0.07 -26.95 -48.89
CA GLU A 145 -1.50 -26.60 -48.70
C GLU A 145 -2.53 -27.75 -48.51
N THR A 146 -3.68 -27.57 -47.84
CA THR A 146 -4.90 -26.86 -48.32
C THR A 146 -5.94 -26.81 -47.18
N LYS A 147 -6.56 -25.68 -46.76
CA LYS A 147 -7.61 -24.80 -47.34
C LYS A 147 -9.04 -25.03 -46.80
N GLU A 148 -9.76 -23.90 -46.70
CA GLU A 148 -11.24 -23.70 -46.76
C GLU A 148 -12.16 -23.95 -45.53
N LYS A 149 -12.33 -22.84 -44.79
CA LYS A 149 -13.58 -22.19 -44.30
C LYS A 149 -14.67 -22.01 -45.41
N PRO A 150 -15.88 -21.42 -45.18
CA PRO A 150 -16.55 -20.96 -43.93
C PRO A 150 -18.09 -21.26 -43.84
N GLU A 151 -18.75 -20.68 -42.83
CA GLU A 151 -20.16 -20.18 -42.83
C GLU A 151 -21.32 -21.21 -42.95
N GLU A 152 -22.58 -20.93 -42.56
CA GLU A 152 -23.27 -19.65 -42.29
C GLU A 152 -24.36 -19.79 -41.19
N ALA A 153 -25.02 -18.70 -40.78
CA ALA A 153 -26.05 -18.65 -39.74
C ALA A 153 -27.49 -18.63 -40.27
N SER A 154 -28.48 -18.99 -39.45
CA SER A 154 -29.88 -18.52 -39.63
C SER A 154 -30.71 -18.61 -38.35
N ASP A 155 -31.42 -17.53 -38.01
CA ASP A 155 -32.46 -17.47 -36.98
C ASP A 155 -33.64 -18.43 -37.26
N LYS A 156 -34.40 -18.80 -36.22
CA LYS A 156 -35.79 -18.28 -36.02
C LYS A 156 -36.61 -18.89 -34.87
N GLU A 157 -37.30 -17.96 -34.20
CA GLU A 157 -38.69 -17.99 -33.71
C GLU A 157 -39.11 -18.92 -32.55
N GLU A 158 -39.79 -18.27 -31.60
CA GLU A 158 -40.44 -18.82 -30.40
C GLU A 158 -41.73 -19.59 -30.73
N LYS A 159 -42.13 -20.50 -29.83
CA LYS A 159 -43.53 -20.51 -29.34
C LYS A 159 -43.72 -21.31 -28.05
N GLU A 160 -44.44 -20.69 -27.12
CA GLU A 160 -45.04 -21.36 -25.98
C GLU A 160 -46.07 -22.41 -26.42
N GLN A 161 -46.21 -23.51 -25.67
CA GLN A 161 -47.55 -23.93 -25.23
C GLN A 161 -47.48 -24.76 -23.95
N ALA A 162 -48.53 -24.64 -23.14
CA ALA A 162 -48.51 -25.07 -21.75
C ALA A 162 -49.49 -26.22 -21.47
N ALA A 163 -49.18 -26.91 -20.38
CA ALA A 163 -50.12 -27.41 -19.38
C ALA A 163 -50.83 -28.77 -19.58
N GLN A 164 -50.72 -29.59 -18.52
CA GLN A 164 -51.67 -30.62 -18.06
C GLN A 164 -51.76 -31.91 -18.89
N ARG A 165 -52.07 -33.09 -18.31
CA ARG A 165 -52.13 -33.61 -16.93
C ARG A 165 -52.34 -35.12 -17.09
N GLU A 166 -51.71 -35.97 -16.28
CA GLU A 166 -52.39 -37.17 -15.77
C GLU A 166 -51.65 -37.76 -14.57
N ALA A 167 -52.41 -38.26 -13.60
CA ALA A 167 -51.91 -38.82 -12.35
C ALA A 167 -52.39 -40.26 -12.22
N LEU A 168 -51.52 -41.17 -11.78
CA LEU A 168 -51.87 -42.54 -11.40
C LEU A 168 -50.89 -43.06 -10.34
N GLU A 169 -51.42 -43.30 -9.15
CA GLU A 169 -50.85 -44.06 -8.01
C GLU A 169 -51.82 -45.22 -7.67
N PRO A 170 -51.55 -46.14 -6.72
CA PRO A 170 -50.31 -46.91 -6.48
C PRO A 170 -50.57 -48.41 -6.16
N ALA A 171 -49.55 -49.29 -6.26
CA ALA A 171 -49.46 -50.64 -5.64
C ALA A 171 -48.11 -51.31 -6.00
N ALA A 172 -47.41 -52.15 -5.21
CA ALA A 172 -47.55 -52.58 -3.80
C ALA A 172 -46.18 -53.13 -3.26
N ASP A 173 -46.17 -53.58 -1.99
CA ASP A 173 -45.03 -53.80 -1.06
C ASP A 173 -43.96 -54.91 -1.35
N LYS A 174 -42.66 -54.55 -1.12
CA LYS A 174 -41.60 -55.18 -0.24
C LYS A 174 -41.17 -56.68 -0.37
N PRO A 175 -40.01 -57.15 0.21
CA PRO A 175 -39.18 -56.56 1.31
C PRO A 175 -37.62 -56.65 1.30
N HIS A 176 -36.98 -55.78 2.12
CA HIS A 176 -35.68 -55.90 2.86
C HIS A 176 -34.31 -55.96 2.12
N PRO A 177 -33.16 -55.66 2.80
CA PRO A 177 -32.94 -55.12 4.16
C PRO A 177 -32.06 -53.82 4.24
N SER A 178 -31.78 -53.39 5.48
CA SER A 178 -31.05 -52.17 5.87
C SER A 178 -29.55 -52.13 5.50
N ALA A 179 -29.06 -50.94 5.12
CA ALA A 179 -27.71 -50.49 5.41
C ALA A 179 -27.78 -49.01 5.84
N ALA A 180 -27.31 -48.70 7.05
CA ALA A 180 -27.25 -47.33 7.54
C ALA A 180 -26.08 -46.59 6.86
N GLN A 181 -26.40 -45.61 6.02
CA GLN A 181 -25.42 -44.61 5.59
C GLN A 181 -25.52 -43.42 6.53
N SER A 182 -24.54 -43.31 7.43
CA SER A 182 -24.28 -42.10 8.20
C SER A 182 -23.94 -40.98 7.23
N GLN A 183 -24.91 -40.09 6.98
CA GLN A 183 -24.65 -38.82 6.31
C GLN A 183 -23.86 -37.95 7.30
N SER A 184 -22.53 -37.95 7.14
CA SER A 184 -21.68 -36.94 7.77
C SER A 184 -22.05 -35.58 7.17
N GLU A 185 -22.52 -34.67 8.01
CA GLU A 185 -22.72 -33.27 7.63
C GLU A 185 -21.40 -32.70 7.09
N PRO A 186 -21.41 -31.93 5.98
CA PRO A 186 -20.19 -31.32 5.47
C PRO A 186 -19.78 -30.18 6.40
N THR A 187 -18.78 -30.45 7.25
CA THR A 187 -18.22 -29.44 8.15
C THR A 187 -17.69 -28.25 7.36
N GLN A 188 -18.08 -27.06 7.81
CA GLN A 188 -17.49 -25.80 7.38
C GLN A 188 -15.96 -25.92 7.45
N LYS A 189 -15.26 -25.70 6.33
CA LYS A 189 -13.78 -25.73 6.32
C LYS A 189 -13.25 -24.58 7.17
N ASN A 190 -13.05 -24.86 8.45
CA ASN A 190 -12.40 -23.97 9.40
C ASN A 190 -10.97 -23.73 8.88
N ILE A 191 -10.57 -22.47 8.75
CA ILE A 191 -9.23 -22.15 8.23
C ILE A 191 -8.22 -22.44 9.33
N SER A 192 -7.48 -23.54 9.20
CA SER A 192 -6.45 -23.96 10.15
C SER A 192 -5.13 -23.21 9.95
N TYR A 193 -4.28 -23.17 10.98
CA TYR A 193 -2.95 -22.56 10.88
C TYR A 193 -2.09 -23.22 9.79
N ALA A 194 -2.16 -24.54 9.65
CA ALA A 194 -1.50 -25.29 8.60
C ALA A 194 -1.91 -24.79 7.19
N HIS A 195 -3.18 -24.43 6.99
CA HIS A 195 -3.64 -23.84 5.73
C HIS A 195 -3.06 -22.43 5.49
N LEU A 196 -2.98 -21.58 6.53
CA LEU A 196 -2.38 -20.25 6.44
C LEU A 196 -0.88 -20.32 6.08
N VAL A 197 -0.13 -21.24 6.69
CA VAL A 197 1.30 -21.47 6.39
C VAL A 197 1.49 -22.01 4.97
N LYS A 198 0.64 -22.96 4.53
CA LYS A 198 0.69 -23.57 3.20
C LYS A 198 0.42 -22.55 2.09
N GLU A 199 -0.62 -21.74 2.23
CA GLU A 199 -0.96 -20.67 1.28
C GLU A 199 -0.16 -19.37 1.52
N GLY A 200 0.81 -19.37 2.44
CA GLY A 200 1.44 -18.16 3.01
C GLY A 200 2.04 -17.19 1.98
N ARG A 201 2.39 -17.65 0.77
CA ARG A 201 2.87 -16.83 -0.36
C ARG A 201 1.80 -15.92 -0.99
N ARG A 202 0.52 -16.17 -0.72
CA ARG A 202 -0.61 -15.37 -1.23
C ARG A 202 -0.99 -14.22 -0.30
N PHE A 203 -0.33 -14.15 0.85
CA PHE A 203 -0.39 -13.00 1.74
C PHE A 203 0.68 -11.98 1.34
N ASN A 204 0.36 -10.70 1.47
CA ASN A 204 1.31 -9.61 1.43
C ASN A 204 0.89 -8.63 2.54
N ILE A 205 1.52 -8.79 3.71
CA ILE A 205 1.09 -8.20 4.96
C ILE A 205 1.95 -6.96 5.23
N ASP A 206 1.33 -5.79 5.12
CA ASP A 206 1.99 -4.51 5.34
C ASP A 206 2.28 -4.27 6.84
N LEU A 207 3.52 -3.89 7.16
CA LEU A 207 3.83 -3.37 8.50
C LEU A 207 3.11 -2.03 8.75
N VAL A 208 2.99 -1.19 7.72
CA VAL A 208 2.29 0.10 7.74
C VAL A 208 0.82 -0.08 7.33
N SER A 209 -0.07 0.81 7.76
CA SER A 209 -1.46 0.83 7.25
C SER A 209 -1.85 2.24 6.88
N LYS A 210 -1.70 2.52 5.59
CA LYS A 210 -2.00 3.80 4.94
C LYS A 210 -2.87 3.56 3.71
N LEU A 211 -3.46 4.64 3.20
CA LEU A 211 -4.21 4.68 1.95
C LEU A 211 -3.68 5.81 1.07
N MET A 212 -3.95 5.73 -0.22
CA MET A 212 -3.52 6.75 -1.17
C MET A 212 -4.72 7.64 -1.51
N TYR A 213 -4.70 8.90 -1.06
CA TYR A 213 -5.67 9.89 -1.53
C TYR A 213 -5.58 10.04 -3.04
N SER A 214 -6.72 10.03 -3.71
CA SER A 214 -6.79 10.11 -5.17
C SER A 214 -6.17 11.42 -5.69
N HIS A 215 -6.24 12.52 -4.95
CA HIS A 215 -5.52 13.78 -5.18
C HIS A 215 -4.55 14.09 -4.02
N GLY A 216 -3.44 13.35 -3.94
CA GLY A 216 -2.35 13.59 -3.00
C GLY A 216 -0.97 13.53 -3.67
N SER A 217 0.04 14.08 -3.00
CA SER A 217 1.40 14.26 -3.54
C SER A 217 2.05 12.96 -4.04
N LEU A 218 1.79 11.81 -3.39
CA LEU A 218 2.26 10.51 -3.87
C LEU A 218 1.61 10.11 -5.20
N VAL A 219 0.29 10.24 -5.36
CA VAL A 219 -0.40 9.87 -6.61
C VAL A 219 0.03 10.80 -7.75
N ASP A 220 0.10 12.10 -7.49
CA ASP A 220 0.53 13.08 -8.49
C ASP A 220 2.02 12.87 -8.86
N LEU A 221 2.88 12.47 -7.91
CA LEU A 221 4.27 12.08 -8.17
C LEU A 221 4.38 10.78 -8.99
N LEU A 222 3.62 9.73 -8.65
CA LEU A 222 3.60 8.47 -9.39
C LEU A 222 3.20 8.68 -10.86
N ILE A 223 2.24 9.57 -11.11
CA ILE A 223 1.81 9.97 -12.45
C ILE A 223 2.91 10.80 -13.13
N LYS A 224 3.40 11.89 -12.51
CA LYS A 224 4.44 12.77 -13.09
C LYS A 224 5.69 11.99 -13.51
N SER A 225 6.13 11.05 -12.67
CA SER A 225 7.35 10.28 -12.86
C SER A 225 7.20 9.04 -13.76
N ASN A 226 5.97 8.72 -14.21
CA ASN A 226 5.62 7.45 -14.85
C ASN A 226 5.96 6.20 -14.01
N VAL A 227 6.11 6.33 -12.70
CA VAL A 227 6.32 5.20 -11.76
C VAL A 227 5.02 4.42 -11.54
N SER A 228 3.86 5.04 -11.77
CA SER A 228 2.54 4.40 -11.76
C SER A 228 2.45 3.13 -12.61
N ARG A 229 3.24 3.01 -13.69
CA ARG A 229 3.28 1.83 -14.57
C ARG A 229 3.83 0.55 -13.92
N TYR A 230 4.38 0.63 -12.71
CA TYR A 230 4.94 -0.51 -11.98
C TYR A 230 3.97 -1.12 -10.95
N ALA A 231 2.81 -0.50 -10.71
CA ALA A 231 1.83 -0.96 -9.73
C ALA A 231 0.40 -0.82 -10.26
N GLU A 232 -0.48 -1.72 -9.82
CA GLU A 232 -1.93 -1.59 -10.02
C GLU A 232 -2.61 -1.13 -8.73
N PHE A 233 -3.80 -0.55 -8.84
CA PHE A 233 -4.52 0.04 -7.71
C PHE A 233 -5.97 -0.45 -7.65
N LYS A 234 -6.45 -0.70 -6.43
CA LYS A 234 -7.86 -0.96 -6.12
C LYS A 234 -8.47 0.28 -5.49
N ASN A 235 -9.70 0.58 -5.86
CA ASN A 235 -10.51 1.58 -5.13
C ASN A 235 -10.82 1.05 -3.73
N VAL A 236 -10.71 1.90 -2.71
CA VAL A 236 -11.44 1.67 -1.46
C VAL A 236 -12.91 1.93 -1.74
N THR A 237 -13.75 0.97 -1.41
CA THR A 237 -15.18 0.95 -1.80
C THR A 237 -16.11 1.48 -0.73
N ARG A 238 -15.68 1.44 0.54
CA ARG A 238 -16.49 1.80 1.71
C ARG A 238 -15.71 2.65 2.70
N ILE A 239 -16.39 3.67 3.23
CA ILE A 239 -15.97 4.38 4.43
C ILE A 239 -17.00 4.05 5.50
N LEU A 240 -16.53 3.55 6.62
CA LEU A 240 -17.35 3.08 7.74
C LEU A 240 -16.95 3.85 9.01
N THR A 241 -17.84 3.85 9.99
CA THR A 241 -17.52 4.37 11.33
C THR A 241 -18.12 3.48 12.41
N TYR A 242 -17.45 3.38 13.55
CA TYR A 242 -17.99 2.71 14.72
C TYR A 242 -18.77 3.72 15.59
N ARG A 243 -20.06 3.45 15.82
CA ARG A 243 -20.94 4.30 16.62
C ARG A 243 -22.01 3.44 17.30
N HIS A 244 -22.37 3.76 18.55
CA HIS A 244 -23.39 3.03 19.33
C HIS A 244 -23.22 1.49 19.35
N ASN A 245 -21.97 1.01 19.39
CA ASN A 245 -21.59 -0.41 19.30
C ASN A 245 -21.93 -1.13 17.98
N ASN A 246 -22.14 -0.39 16.90
CA ASN A 246 -22.29 -0.92 15.55
C ASN A 246 -21.28 -0.27 14.59
N VAL A 247 -20.96 -0.97 13.49
CA VAL A 247 -20.23 -0.40 12.36
C VAL A 247 -21.26 0.03 11.31
N GLU A 248 -21.21 1.31 10.92
CA GLU A 248 -22.17 1.94 10.01
C GLU A 248 -21.46 2.49 8.77
N GLN A 249 -22.09 2.38 7.59
CA GLN A 249 -21.53 2.92 6.35
C GLN A 249 -21.81 4.42 6.21
N VAL A 250 -20.76 5.19 5.97
CA VAL A 250 -20.82 6.64 5.81
C VAL A 250 -21.13 6.98 4.35
N PRO A 251 -22.19 7.77 4.06
CA PRO A 251 -22.50 8.19 2.69
C PRO A 251 -21.39 9.05 2.09
N CYS A 252 -20.77 8.59 0.99
CA CYS A 252 -19.61 9.25 0.37
C CYS A 252 -20.00 10.09 -0.85
N SER A 253 -21.09 9.75 -1.53
CA SER A 253 -21.59 10.44 -2.71
C SER A 253 -22.96 11.09 -2.48
N ARG A 254 -23.34 12.02 -3.36
CA ARG A 254 -24.71 12.58 -3.39
C ARG A 254 -25.76 11.47 -3.53
N ALA A 255 -25.48 10.42 -4.30
CA ALA A 255 -26.36 9.26 -4.46
C ALA A 255 -26.50 8.48 -3.15
N ASP A 256 -25.39 8.23 -2.43
CA ASP A 256 -25.40 7.55 -1.14
C ASP A 256 -26.19 8.34 -0.09
N VAL A 257 -26.02 9.68 -0.06
CA VAL A 257 -26.78 10.57 0.83
C VAL A 257 -28.27 10.47 0.53
N PHE A 258 -28.67 10.42 -0.75
CA PHE A 258 -30.08 10.20 -1.10
C PHE A 258 -30.57 8.80 -0.73
N ALA A 259 -29.78 7.74 -0.96
CA ALA A 259 -30.14 6.35 -0.68
C ALA A 259 -30.16 5.99 0.82
N SER A 260 -29.36 6.68 1.64
CA SER A 260 -29.19 6.37 3.07
C SER A 260 -30.51 6.35 3.82
N ARG A 261 -30.78 5.27 4.56
CA ARG A 261 -31.93 5.13 5.47
C ARG A 261 -31.63 5.64 6.89
N GLN A 262 -30.36 5.85 7.22
CA GLN A 262 -29.89 6.32 8.53
C GLN A 262 -30.03 7.86 8.69
N LEU A 263 -30.14 8.59 7.58
CA LEU A 263 -30.30 10.05 7.59
C LEU A 263 -31.75 10.45 7.31
N SER A 264 -32.30 11.33 8.14
CA SER A 264 -33.57 12.00 7.85
C SER A 264 -33.45 12.96 6.65
N VAL A 265 -34.59 13.30 6.03
CA VAL A 265 -34.63 14.27 4.92
C VAL A 265 -34.06 15.65 5.33
N VAL A 266 -34.18 16.03 6.60
CA VAL A 266 -33.63 17.29 7.13
C VAL A 266 -32.10 17.19 7.26
N GLU A 267 -31.58 16.10 7.80
CA GLU A 267 -30.13 15.86 7.89
C GLU A 267 -29.47 15.82 6.51
N LYS A 268 -30.06 15.11 5.54
CA LYS A 268 -29.55 15.09 4.14
C LYS A 268 -29.42 16.50 3.56
N ARG A 269 -30.41 17.38 3.79
CA ARG A 269 -30.36 18.79 3.35
C ARG A 269 -29.34 19.62 4.12
N LYS A 270 -29.13 19.37 5.42
CA LYS A 270 -28.11 20.04 6.23
C LYS A 270 -26.70 19.64 5.77
N LEU A 271 -26.44 18.33 5.67
CA LEU A 271 -25.17 17.78 5.20
C LEU A 271 -24.79 18.31 3.80
N MET A 272 -25.69 18.21 2.81
CA MET A 272 -25.39 18.68 1.46
C MET A 272 -25.12 20.18 1.38
N ARG A 273 -25.82 21.01 2.18
CA ARG A 273 -25.52 22.45 2.26
C ARG A 273 -24.15 22.70 2.89
N PHE A 274 -23.84 22.02 4.00
CA PHE A 274 -22.54 22.14 4.67
C PHE A 274 -21.38 21.75 3.74
N LEU A 275 -21.43 20.56 3.14
CA LEU A 275 -20.39 20.10 2.21
C LEU A 275 -20.23 21.03 1.00
N THR A 276 -21.30 21.67 0.54
CA THR A 276 -21.22 22.68 -0.53
C THR A 276 -20.54 23.96 -0.04
N SER A 277 -20.86 24.44 1.17
CA SER A 277 -20.19 25.61 1.77
C SER A 277 -18.72 25.38 2.13
N CYS A 278 -18.28 24.13 2.30
CA CYS A 278 -16.87 23.82 2.54
C CYS A 278 -15.99 23.97 1.30
N VAL A 279 -16.54 23.96 0.08
CA VAL A 279 -15.73 23.99 -1.15
C VAL A 279 -14.91 25.28 -1.29
N GLU A 280 -15.46 26.39 -0.79
CA GLU A 280 -14.83 27.71 -0.81
C GLU A 280 -14.44 28.16 0.61
N GLU A 281 -13.55 29.15 0.70
CA GLU A 281 -13.21 29.83 1.96
C GLU A 281 -14.08 31.07 2.15
N THR A 282 -14.65 31.23 3.34
CA THR A 282 -15.50 32.37 3.70
C THR A 282 -14.99 33.10 4.93
N GLU A 283 -15.30 34.40 5.04
CA GLU A 283 -14.95 35.22 6.21
C GLU A 283 -15.53 34.63 7.50
N ASP A 284 -16.74 34.07 7.44
CA ASP A 284 -17.40 33.38 8.56
C ASP A 284 -16.62 32.17 9.08
N GLN A 285 -15.89 31.45 8.22
CA GLN A 285 -15.03 30.33 8.64
C GLN A 285 -13.75 30.85 9.32
N GLN A 286 -13.16 31.92 8.80
CA GLN A 286 -11.94 32.52 9.34
C GLN A 286 -12.12 33.04 10.77
N ALA A 287 -13.36 33.41 11.15
CA ALA A 287 -13.72 33.78 12.52
C ALA A 287 -13.57 32.64 13.56
N TYR A 288 -13.37 31.39 13.12
CA TYR A 288 -13.14 30.21 13.97
C TYR A 288 -11.69 29.71 13.94
N ASN A 289 -10.77 30.39 13.24
CA ASN A 289 -9.37 29.97 13.18
C ASN A 289 -8.76 29.82 14.58
N GLY A 290 -8.07 28.71 14.83
CA GLY A 290 -7.51 28.35 16.14
C GLY A 290 -8.52 27.87 17.19
N ARG A 291 -9.83 27.87 16.92
CA ARG A 291 -10.85 27.19 17.75
C ARG A 291 -11.04 25.74 17.29
N PRO A 292 -11.45 24.80 18.15
CA PRO A 292 -11.66 23.40 17.78
C PRO A 292 -12.70 23.23 16.66
N TYR A 293 -12.43 22.37 15.68
CA TYR A 293 -13.32 22.12 14.54
C TYR A 293 -14.69 21.58 14.98
N LEU A 294 -14.76 20.82 16.07
CA LEU A 294 -16.02 20.35 16.65
C LEU A 294 -16.92 21.51 17.13
N GLU A 295 -16.33 22.58 17.66
CA GLU A 295 -17.07 23.78 18.10
C GLU A 295 -17.70 24.49 16.88
N PHE A 296 -16.94 24.62 15.79
CA PHE A 296 -17.47 25.11 14.52
C PHE A 296 -18.61 24.22 13.99
N LEU A 297 -18.46 22.89 13.99
CA LEU A 297 -19.50 21.96 13.54
C LEU A 297 -20.81 22.06 14.34
N HIS A 298 -20.71 22.31 15.65
CA HIS A 298 -21.86 22.56 16.51
C HIS A 298 -22.62 23.84 16.09
N ASP A 299 -21.90 24.94 15.91
CA ASP A 299 -22.48 26.25 15.58
C ASP A 299 -23.10 26.30 14.17
N GLN A 300 -22.71 25.39 13.27
CA GLN A 300 -23.37 25.16 11.96
C GLN A 300 -24.75 24.47 12.07
N GLN A 301 -25.29 24.30 13.27
CA GLN A 301 -26.61 23.70 13.56
C GLN A 301 -26.75 22.28 13.01
N LEU A 302 -25.66 21.52 12.94
CA LEU A 302 -25.65 20.12 12.54
C LEU A 302 -26.05 19.25 13.73
N GLY A 303 -26.82 18.18 13.51
CA GLY A 303 -27.11 17.22 14.58
C GLY A 303 -25.92 16.30 14.82
N ASP A 304 -25.81 15.74 16.03
CA ASP A 304 -24.68 14.94 16.52
C ASP A 304 -24.23 13.84 15.54
N ASN A 305 -25.19 13.22 14.83
CA ASN A 305 -24.93 12.21 13.81
C ASN A 305 -24.12 12.75 12.61
N LEU A 306 -24.44 13.96 12.16
CA LEU A 306 -23.70 14.63 11.08
C LEU A 306 -22.35 15.15 11.57
N GLN A 307 -22.28 15.67 12.81
CA GLN A 307 -21.02 16.10 13.41
C GLN A 307 -20.03 14.91 13.51
N HIS A 308 -20.50 13.75 13.97
CA HIS A 308 -19.74 12.49 14.02
C HIS A 308 -19.19 12.09 12.64
N PHE A 309 -20.03 12.06 11.60
CA PHE A 309 -19.58 11.71 10.24
C PHE A 309 -18.55 12.71 9.70
N LEU A 310 -18.78 14.01 9.90
CA LEU A 310 -17.88 15.06 9.42
C LEU A 310 -16.52 15.01 10.11
N LEU A 311 -16.51 14.94 11.45
CA LEU A 311 -15.29 14.92 12.25
C LEU A 311 -14.47 13.64 12.01
N HIS A 312 -15.07 12.47 12.23
CA HIS A 312 -14.32 11.20 12.29
C HIS A 312 -14.19 10.49 10.95
N SER A 313 -15.06 10.74 9.97
CA SER A 313 -15.14 9.94 8.73
C SER A 313 -14.82 10.71 7.45
N ILE A 314 -15.03 12.03 7.45
CA ILE A 314 -14.75 12.90 6.28
C ILE A 314 -13.47 13.70 6.51
N ALA A 315 -13.37 14.45 7.62
CA ALA A 315 -12.12 15.08 8.02
C ALA A 315 -11.11 14.05 8.57
N MET A 316 -11.59 13.04 9.30
CA MET A 316 -10.78 12.04 10.03
C MET A 316 -9.78 12.68 11.00
N VAL A 317 -10.22 13.72 11.69
CA VAL A 317 -9.44 14.49 12.67
C VAL A 317 -9.96 14.26 14.10
N THR A 318 -9.21 14.77 15.08
CA THR A 318 -9.55 14.70 16.51
C THR A 318 -10.39 15.90 16.95
N GLU A 319 -11.04 15.81 18.11
CA GLU A 319 -11.94 16.85 18.64
C GLU A 319 -11.22 18.18 18.92
N ASP A 320 -9.93 18.13 19.27
CA ASP A 320 -9.04 19.26 19.53
C ASP A 320 -8.42 19.89 18.27
N THR A 321 -8.60 19.28 17.10
CA THR A 321 -8.02 19.78 15.84
C THR A 321 -8.58 21.18 15.50
N PRO A 322 -7.73 22.18 15.20
CA PRO A 322 -8.19 23.54 14.84
C PRO A 322 -9.09 23.57 13.60
N THR A 323 -10.03 24.52 13.58
CA THR A 323 -11.07 24.64 12.55
C THR A 323 -10.52 24.75 11.14
N GLU A 324 -9.44 25.51 10.94
CA GLU A 324 -8.78 25.67 9.65
C GLU A 324 -8.21 24.33 9.13
N GLN A 325 -7.71 23.48 10.02
CA GLN A 325 -7.17 22.15 9.68
C GLN A 325 -8.31 21.16 9.39
N GLY A 326 -9.38 21.16 10.18
CA GLY A 326 -10.56 20.33 9.96
C GLY A 326 -11.30 20.69 8.65
N LEU A 327 -11.39 21.97 8.32
CA LEU A 327 -11.91 22.45 7.03
C LEU A 327 -11.00 22.07 5.87
N ALA A 328 -9.67 22.22 6.00
CA ALA A 328 -8.71 21.80 4.98
C ALA A 328 -8.78 20.28 4.70
N ALA A 329 -8.87 19.45 5.74
CA ALA A 329 -9.06 18.01 5.63
C ALA A 329 -10.39 17.66 4.93
N THR A 330 -11.49 18.31 5.32
CA THR A 330 -12.82 18.15 4.69
C THR A 330 -12.79 18.51 3.20
N ARG A 331 -12.16 19.63 2.84
CA ARG A 331 -11.96 20.05 1.43
C ARG A 331 -11.15 19.04 0.64
N HIS A 332 -10.05 18.56 1.22
CA HIS A 332 -9.16 17.59 0.59
C HIS A 332 -9.89 16.28 0.29
N PHE A 333 -10.64 15.77 1.28
CA PHE A 333 -11.50 14.60 1.11
C PHE A 333 -12.51 14.80 -0.03
N LEU A 334 -13.27 15.91 -0.02
CA LEU A 334 -14.28 16.22 -1.03
C LEU A 334 -13.68 16.32 -2.43
N ARG A 335 -12.51 16.94 -2.58
CA ARG A 335 -11.76 17.04 -3.85
C ARG A 335 -11.33 15.68 -4.38
N CYS A 336 -11.09 14.70 -3.51
CA CYS A 336 -10.65 13.36 -3.90
C CYS A 336 -11.80 12.44 -4.34
N LEU A 337 -13.05 12.74 -3.98
CA LEU A 337 -14.21 11.92 -4.37
C LEU A 337 -14.40 11.91 -5.89
N GLY A 338 -14.72 10.74 -6.47
CA GLY A 338 -15.09 10.62 -7.87
C GLY A 338 -13.93 10.58 -8.88
N ARG A 339 -12.67 10.82 -8.48
CA ARG A 339 -11.51 10.78 -9.42
C ARG A 339 -11.33 9.40 -10.06
N TYR A 340 -11.44 8.34 -9.26
CA TYR A 340 -11.31 6.94 -9.71
C TYR A 340 -12.42 6.01 -9.18
N GLY A 341 -13.17 6.44 -8.16
CA GLY A 341 -14.19 5.65 -7.48
C GLY A 341 -15.10 6.51 -6.60
N ASN A 342 -16.02 5.85 -5.87
CA ASN A 342 -17.00 6.52 -5.00
C ASN A 342 -16.40 7.10 -3.72
N THR A 343 -15.24 6.62 -3.27
CA THR A 343 -14.50 7.13 -2.11
C THR A 343 -13.22 7.85 -2.57
N PRO A 344 -12.51 8.58 -1.67
CA PRO A 344 -11.34 9.36 -2.04
C PRO A 344 -10.03 8.56 -2.07
N PHE A 345 -10.07 7.23 -1.87
CA PHE A 345 -8.87 6.43 -1.62
C PHE A 345 -8.63 5.31 -2.63
N LEU A 346 -7.35 5.06 -2.87
CA LEU A 346 -6.79 3.90 -3.55
C LEU A 346 -5.94 3.07 -2.58
N PHE A 347 -5.77 1.79 -2.89
CA PHE A 347 -4.84 0.87 -2.25
C PHE A 347 -4.04 0.10 -3.33
N PRO A 348 -2.70 0.00 -3.24
CA PRO A 348 -1.90 -0.75 -4.22
C PRO A 348 -2.17 -2.26 -4.14
N VAL A 349 -2.29 -2.90 -5.29
CA VAL A 349 -2.35 -4.38 -5.38
C VAL A 349 -1.00 -4.94 -4.90
N TYR A 350 -1.04 -6.03 -4.13
CA TYR A 350 0.09 -6.62 -3.39
C TYR A 350 0.62 -5.81 -2.18
N GLY A 351 0.00 -4.68 -1.83
CA GLY A 351 0.30 -3.96 -0.59
C GLY A 351 1.25 -2.76 -0.74
N LEU A 352 1.42 -2.03 0.37
CA LEU A 352 2.13 -0.74 0.40
C LEU A 352 3.64 -0.85 0.15
N GLY A 353 4.25 -2.00 0.45
CA GLY A 353 5.67 -2.26 0.21
C GLY A 353 6.07 -2.29 -1.26
N GLU A 354 5.11 -2.37 -2.18
CA GLU A 354 5.35 -2.18 -3.62
C GLU A 354 5.76 -0.74 -3.95
N ILE A 355 5.25 0.27 -3.23
CA ILE A 355 5.47 1.68 -3.59
C ILE A 355 6.96 2.08 -3.47
N PRO A 356 7.70 1.78 -2.38
CA PRO A 356 9.15 2.01 -2.34
C PRO A 356 9.90 1.22 -3.43
N GLN A 357 9.48 -0.02 -3.71
CA GLN A 357 10.09 -0.83 -4.76
C GLN A 357 9.90 -0.23 -6.16
N CYS A 358 8.75 0.39 -6.45
CA CYS A 358 8.49 1.11 -7.70
C CYS A 358 9.46 2.28 -7.91
N PHE A 359 9.74 3.06 -6.86
CA PHE A 359 10.76 4.12 -6.92
C PHE A 359 12.19 3.56 -6.97
N CYS A 360 12.49 2.48 -6.25
CA CYS A 360 13.78 1.78 -6.38
C CYS A 360 14.03 1.30 -7.81
N ARG A 361 13.00 0.78 -8.49
CA ARG A 361 13.05 0.40 -9.90
C ARG A 361 13.31 1.60 -10.82
N MET A 362 12.69 2.75 -10.55
CA MET A 362 12.99 3.99 -11.29
C MET A 362 14.47 4.38 -11.14
N CYS A 363 14.98 4.40 -9.91
CA CYS A 363 16.40 4.69 -9.65
C CYS A 363 17.34 3.73 -10.42
N ALA A 364 17.07 2.42 -10.37
CA ALA A 364 17.86 1.42 -11.08
C ALA A 364 17.80 1.56 -12.62
N VAL A 365 16.65 1.93 -13.18
CA VAL A 365 16.51 2.21 -14.63
C VAL A 365 17.38 3.39 -15.08
N PHE A 366 17.57 4.40 -14.22
CA PHE A 366 18.47 5.53 -14.47
C PHE A 366 19.90 5.31 -13.93
N GLY A 367 20.33 4.05 -13.76
CA GLY A 367 21.72 3.69 -13.46
C GLY A 367 22.09 3.63 -11.97
N GLY A 368 21.14 3.78 -11.06
CA GLY A 368 21.36 3.59 -9.62
C GLY A 368 21.73 2.15 -9.28
N ILE A 369 22.77 1.96 -8.45
CA ILE A 369 23.23 0.65 -8.00
C ILE A 369 22.55 0.29 -6.68
N TYR A 370 22.06 -0.94 -6.57
CA TYR A 370 21.31 -1.44 -5.41
C TYR A 370 22.01 -2.62 -4.75
N CYS A 371 22.15 -2.59 -3.42
CA CYS A 371 22.66 -3.73 -2.64
C CYS A 371 21.86 -3.95 -1.35
N LEU A 372 21.12 -5.06 -1.29
CA LEU A 372 20.50 -5.58 -0.06
C LEU A 372 21.49 -6.48 0.70
N ARG A 373 21.29 -6.65 2.01
CA ARG A 373 22.20 -7.35 2.94
C ARG A 373 23.60 -6.73 2.97
N HIS A 374 23.66 -5.40 2.82
CA HIS A 374 24.90 -4.66 2.69
C HIS A 374 24.86 -3.43 3.60
N SER A 375 25.35 -3.59 4.83
CA SER A 375 25.40 -2.50 5.81
C SER A 375 26.59 -1.56 5.57
N VAL A 376 26.51 -0.39 6.18
CA VAL A 376 27.60 0.59 6.33
C VAL A 376 27.85 0.77 7.81
N HIS A 377 29.11 0.70 8.23
CA HIS A 377 29.48 0.78 9.65
C HIS A 377 29.80 2.20 10.10
N CYS A 378 30.38 3.03 9.22
CA CYS A 378 30.78 4.38 9.60
C CYS A 378 30.89 5.36 8.42
N LEU A 379 30.70 6.63 8.74
CA LEU A 379 30.95 7.79 7.90
C LEU A 379 32.36 8.33 8.17
N LEU A 380 33.07 8.70 7.11
CA LEU A 380 34.39 9.32 7.14
C LEU A 380 34.24 10.83 6.95
N VAL A 381 34.59 11.62 7.97
CA VAL A 381 34.28 13.05 8.04
C VAL A 381 35.54 13.90 8.08
N ASP A 382 35.59 14.94 7.25
CA ASP A 382 36.65 15.93 7.28
C ASP A 382 36.49 16.87 8.49
N LYS A 383 37.49 16.88 9.38
CA LYS A 383 37.46 17.63 10.65
C LYS A 383 37.47 19.15 10.49
N ASN A 384 37.84 19.68 9.31
CA ASN A 384 37.93 21.13 9.08
C ASN A 384 36.64 21.68 8.46
N THR A 385 35.99 20.91 7.60
CA THR A 385 34.81 21.34 6.82
C THR A 385 33.48 20.80 7.37
N ASN A 386 33.50 19.85 8.32
CA ASN A 386 32.31 19.14 8.80
C ASN A 386 31.45 18.58 7.65
N ARG A 387 32.12 17.96 6.68
CA ARG A 387 31.51 17.22 5.58
C ARG A 387 31.94 15.77 5.62
N CYS A 388 30.99 14.86 5.41
CA CYS A 388 31.26 13.49 5.10
C CYS A 388 31.91 13.40 3.70
N LYS A 389 32.96 12.60 3.56
CA LYS A 389 33.70 12.35 2.31
C LYS A 389 33.42 10.97 1.73
N ALA A 390 33.23 9.99 2.60
CA ALA A 390 33.13 8.58 2.23
C ALA A 390 32.42 7.77 3.31
N VAL A 391 32.05 6.54 2.99
CA VAL A 391 31.59 5.51 3.93
C VAL A 391 32.52 4.31 3.92
N ILE A 392 32.49 3.53 5.00
CA ILE A 392 33.11 2.20 5.07
C ILE A 392 31.99 1.17 5.18
N ASP A 393 31.89 0.29 4.20
CA ASP A 393 30.85 -0.73 4.12
C ASP A 393 31.16 -1.97 4.98
N SER A 394 30.22 -2.92 5.00
CA SER A 394 30.35 -4.22 5.67
C SER A 394 31.55 -5.08 5.23
N ARG A 395 32.17 -4.79 4.07
CA ARG A 395 33.34 -5.48 3.54
C ARG A 395 34.65 -4.74 3.83
N GLY A 396 34.58 -3.55 4.43
CA GLY A 396 35.71 -2.65 4.64
C GLY A 396 36.09 -1.83 3.41
N GLN A 397 35.24 -1.78 2.38
CA GLN A 397 35.45 -0.94 1.20
C GLN A 397 35.16 0.52 1.54
N ARG A 398 36.13 1.40 1.25
CA ARG A 398 35.95 2.85 1.29
C ARG A 398 35.25 3.32 0.01
N ILE A 399 34.07 3.93 0.15
CA ILE A 399 33.25 4.42 -0.96
C ILE A 399 33.07 5.94 -0.79
N SER A 400 33.69 6.72 -1.67
CA SER A 400 33.63 8.19 -1.68
C SER A 400 32.31 8.70 -2.22
N CYS A 401 31.76 9.76 -1.61
CA CYS A 401 30.49 10.34 -2.06
C CYS A 401 30.30 11.80 -1.61
N SER A 402 29.58 12.59 -2.44
CA SER A 402 29.32 14.01 -2.21
C SER A 402 28.17 14.27 -1.21
N HIS A 403 27.14 13.42 -1.19
CA HIS A 403 25.94 13.56 -0.36
C HIS A 403 25.49 12.20 0.21
N PHE A 404 24.96 12.19 1.43
CA PHE A 404 24.52 10.99 2.12
C PHE A 404 23.10 11.15 2.61
N VAL A 405 22.24 10.17 2.36
CA VAL A 405 20.87 10.12 2.87
C VAL A 405 20.74 8.86 3.72
N VAL A 406 20.26 8.99 4.95
CA VAL A 406 20.21 7.87 5.91
C VAL A 406 18.86 7.81 6.59
N GLU A 407 18.28 6.62 6.70
CA GLU A 407 17.11 6.36 7.56
C GLU A 407 17.50 6.54 9.05
N ASP A 408 16.61 7.10 9.87
CA ASP A 408 16.85 7.41 11.30
C ASP A 408 17.44 6.23 12.10
N GLY A 409 17.00 5.01 11.82
CA GLY A 409 17.51 3.78 12.43
C GLY A 409 18.97 3.44 12.13
N TYR A 410 19.67 4.19 11.27
CA TYR A 410 21.12 4.13 11.07
C TYR A 410 21.88 5.20 11.89
N VAL A 411 21.19 6.20 12.45
CA VAL A 411 21.82 7.26 13.26
C VAL A 411 21.98 6.77 14.70
N GLY A 412 23.17 6.92 15.28
CA GLY A 412 23.43 6.62 16.69
C GLY A 412 22.69 7.57 17.63
N GLU A 413 22.17 7.05 18.75
CA GLU A 413 21.42 7.84 19.75
C GLU A 413 22.28 8.97 20.36
N ASP A 414 23.62 8.84 20.36
CA ASP A 414 24.57 9.90 20.76
C ASP A 414 24.55 11.15 19.86
N ARG A 415 23.87 11.08 18.71
CA ARG A 415 23.80 12.13 17.68
C ARG A 415 22.40 12.63 17.42
N LYS A 416 21.38 11.92 17.91
CA LYS A 416 20.00 12.34 17.78
C LYS A 416 19.75 13.57 18.65
N VAL A 417 18.72 14.34 18.29
CA VAL A 417 18.23 15.40 19.18
C VAL A 417 17.47 14.71 20.31
N ASP A 418 17.72 15.11 21.56
CA ASP A 418 17.06 14.55 22.74
C ASP A 418 15.55 14.88 22.72
N THR A 419 14.79 14.00 22.07
CA THR A 419 13.34 14.10 21.88
C THR A 419 12.70 12.82 22.41
N PRO A 420 11.55 12.91 23.11
CA PRO A 420 10.89 11.73 23.65
C PRO A 420 10.39 10.85 22.50
N PRO A 421 10.75 9.55 22.44
CA PRO A 421 10.42 8.70 21.31
C PRO A 421 8.91 8.47 21.23
N ARG A 422 8.33 8.75 20.06
CA ARG A 422 6.93 8.49 19.76
C ARG A 422 6.76 7.15 19.07
N PHE A 423 5.65 6.48 19.36
CA PHE A 423 5.30 5.20 18.75
C PHE A 423 3.88 5.22 18.18
N LEU A 424 3.68 4.39 17.16
CA LEU A 424 2.39 3.96 16.64
C LEU A 424 2.07 2.59 17.24
N SER A 425 0.82 2.38 17.63
CA SER A 425 0.31 1.06 17.99
C SER A 425 -0.30 0.43 16.75
N ARG A 426 0.14 -0.79 16.40
CA ARG A 426 -0.27 -1.54 15.21
C ARG A 426 -0.84 -2.89 15.60
N ALA A 427 -1.94 -3.27 14.96
CA ALA A 427 -2.41 -4.65 14.92
C ALA A 427 -2.68 -5.11 13.48
N VAL A 428 -2.51 -6.40 13.24
CA VAL A 428 -2.81 -7.08 11.99
C VAL A 428 -3.60 -8.35 12.29
N LEU A 429 -4.79 -8.46 11.73
CA LEU A 429 -5.71 -9.57 11.91
C LEU A 429 -5.91 -10.31 10.59
N ILE A 430 -6.00 -11.64 10.64
CA ILE A 430 -6.60 -12.46 9.57
C ILE A 430 -7.99 -12.86 10.07
N THR A 431 -9.05 -12.45 9.36
CA THR A 431 -10.46 -12.73 9.72
C THR A 431 -11.17 -13.53 8.63
N ASP A 432 -12.25 -14.24 8.99
CA ASP A 432 -12.98 -15.13 8.08
C ASP A 432 -14.08 -14.44 7.23
N ARG A 433 -14.43 -13.20 7.55
CA ARG A 433 -15.43 -12.39 6.84
C ARG A 433 -15.20 -10.90 7.08
N SER A 434 -15.96 -10.07 6.36
CA SER A 434 -15.93 -8.63 6.52
C SER A 434 -16.61 -8.14 7.80
N ILE A 435 -16.08 -7.06 8.38
CA ILE A 435 -16.62 -6.34 9.54
C ILE A 435 -18.06 -5.82 9.33
N LEU A 436 -18.42 -5.50 8.09
CA LEU A 436 -19.77 -5.12 7.70
C LEU A 436 -20.25 -6.08 6.60
N PRO A 437 -21.04 -7.11 6.94
CA PRO A 437 -21.60 -8.02 5.94
C PRO A 437 -22.60 -7.28 5.05
N SER A 438 -22.50 -7.49 3.74
CA SER A 438 -23.47 -7.00 2.76
C SER A 438 -24.81 -7.74 2.87
N ASP A 439 -25.88 -7.18 2.31
CA ASP A 439 -27.19 -7.86 2.24
C ASP A 439 -27.08 -9.22 1.52
N SER A 440 -26.18 -9.32 0.52
CA SER A 440 -25.79 -10.57 -0.13
C SER A 440 -25.12 -11.56 0.83
N ASP A 441 -24.25 -11.11 1.74
CA ASP A 441 -23.60 -11.99 2.72
C ASP A 441 -24.59 -12.53 3.75
N GLN A 442 -25.56 -11.70 4.19
CA GLN A 442 -26.63 -12.12 5.09
C GLN A 442 -27.56 -13.17 4.46
N GLN A 443 -27.85 -13.07 3.16
CA GLN A 443 -28.67 -14.04 2.45
C GLN A 443 -27.88 -15.31 2.09
N THR A 444 -26.59 -15.16 1.77
CA THR A 444 -25.64 -16.26 1.54
C THR A 444 -25.44 -17.11 2.81
N PHE A 445 -25.52 -16.51 4.00
CA PHE A 445 -25.52 -17.22 5.29
C PHE A 445 -26.63 -18.27 5.43
N TYR A 446 -27.73 -18.15 4.65
CA TYR A 446 -28.81 -19.15 4.59
C TYR A 446 -28.77 -20.02 3.32
N PHE A 447 -27.97 -19.68 2.30
CA PHE A 447 -28.02 -20.31 0.97
C PHE A 447 -26.78 -21.13 0.61
N ASN A 448 -25.60 -20.85 1.20
CA ASN A 448 -24.35 -21.57 0.94
C ASN A 448 -24.26 -22.93 1.68
N ILE A 449 -25.31 -23.75 1.57
CA ILE A 449 -25.32 -25.13 2.06
C ILE A 449 -25.11 -26.12 0.89
N TYR A 450 -25.31 -25.72 -0.38
CA TYR A 450 -25.49 -26.71 -1.48
C TYR A 450 -24.83 -26.48 -2.86
N LEU A 451 -24.12 -25.37 -3.17
CA LEU A 451 -23.50 -25.21 -4.50
C LEU A 451 -22.02 -24.79 -4.47
N THR A 452 -21.23 -25.40 -5.36
CA THR A 452 -19.78 -25.25 -5.51
C THR A 452 -19.34 -24.15 -6.49
N ASP A 453 -20.29 -23.44 -7.12
CA ASP A 453 -20.01 -22.31 -8.00
C ASP A 453 -20.45 -21.00 -7.33
N SER A 454 -19.48 -20.32 -6.71
CA SER A 454 -19.73 -19.10 -5.94
C SER A 454 -20.14 -17.93 -6.83
N LEU A 455 -21.37 -17.43 -6.65
CA LEU A 455 -21.72 -16.06 -7.03
C LEU A 455 -20.72 -15.11 -6.33
N PRO A 456 -20.01 -14.24 -7.05
CA PRO A 456 -18.95 -13.44 -6.47
C PRO A 456 -19.54 -12.41 -5.50
N ILE A 457 -19.27 -12.58 -4.21
CA ILE A 457 -19.36 -11.49 -3.23
C ILE A 457 -18.47 -10.37 -3.75
N SER A 458 -19.06 -9.21 -4.08
CA SER A 458 -18.32 -8.06 -4.60
C SER A 458 -17.18 -7.72 -3.64
N PRO A 459 -15.90 -7.90 -4.05
CA PRO A 459 -14.79 -7.80 -3.12
C PRO A 459 -14.60 -6.34 -2.70
N GLN A 460 -14.84 -6.07 -1.42
CA GLN A 460 -14.84 -4.73 -0.85
C GLN A 460 -13.55 -4.46 -0.06
N VAL A 461 -13.02 -3.25 -0.24
CA VAL A 461 -11.96 -2.67 0.59
C VAL A 461 -12.60 -1.55 1.39
N SER A 462 -12.30 -1.48 2.68
CA SER A 462 -12.98 -0.59 3.62
C SER A 462 -12.00 0.15 4.52
N VAL A 463 -12.28 1.40 4.82
CA VAL A 463 -11.67 2.12 5.95
C VAL A 463 -12.72 2.37 7.02
N VAL A 464 -12.35 2.20 8.28
CA VAL A 464 -13.22 2.36 9.45
C VAL A 464 -12.54 3.27 10.46
N THR A 465 -13.19 4.36 10.85
CA THR A 465 -12.75 5.14 12.02
C THR A 465 -13.51 4.67 13.26
N VAL A 466 -12.75 4.31 14.30
CA VAL A 466 -13.24 4.00 15.64
C VAL A 466 -12.83 5.15 16.57
N PRO A 467 -13.77 6.03 16.99
CA PRO A 467 -13.49 7.08 17.97
C PRO A 467 -13.11 6.50 19.34
N PRO A 468 -12.61 7.33 20.29
CA PRO A 468 -12.20 6.88 21.62
C PRO A 468 -13.30 6.07 22.32
N ILE A 469 -13.00 4.81 22.62
CA ILE A 469 -13.95 3.86 23.20
C ILE A 469 -14.19 4.05 24.70
N ALA A 470 -13.34 4.85 25.34
CA ALA A 470 -13.32 5.31 26.73
C ALA A 470 -12.36 6.50 26.83
N GLU A 471 -12.42 7.25 27.94
CA GLU A 471 -11.48 8.35 28.22
C GLU A 471 -10.02 7.83 28.27
N GLY A 472 -9.11 8.54 27.60
CA GLY A 472 -7.69 8.14 27.48
C GLY A 472 -7.38 7.10 26.41
N CYS A 473 -8.38 6.45 25.79
CA CYS A 473 -8.14 5.59 24.63
C CYS A 473 -7.92 6.43 23.35
N PRO A 474 -7.00 6.03 22.45
CA PRO A 474 -6.75 6.76 21.21
C PRO A 474 -7.86 6.50 20.17
N VAL A 475 -7.95 7.39 19.17
CA VAL A 475 -8.71 7.14 17.93
C VAL A 475 -8.01 6.02 17.16
N VAL A 476 -8.74 4.98 16.76
CA VAL A 476 -8.20 3.87 15.98
C VAL A 476 -8.70 3.95 14.53
N LYS A 477 -7.75 3.97 13.59
CA LYS A 477 -8.00 3.82 12.15
C LYS A 477 -7.87 2.33 11.81
N MET A 478 -8.87 1.76 11.14
CA MET A 478 -8.86 0.37 10.71
C MET A 478 -9.03 0.27 9.19
N VAL A 479 -8.19 -0.52 8.53
CA VAL A 479 -8.26 -0.79 7.08
C VAL A 479 -8.51 -2.28 6.88
N GLU A 480 -9.59 -2.60 6.17
CA GLU A 480 -9.98 -3.97 5.81
C GLU A 480 -9.69 -4.21 4.33
N LEU A 481 -8.85 -5.22 4.06
CA LEU A 481 -8.45 -5.65 2.74
C LEU A 481 -9.05 -7.03 2.44
N CYS A 482 -9.72 -7.17 1.30
CA CYS A 482 -10.19 -8.47 0.80
C CYS A 482 -9.17 -9.10 -0.14
N SER A 483 -9.24 -10.41 -0.35
CA SER A 483 -8.33 -11.15 -1.26
C SER A 483 -8.12 -10.57 -2.67
N SER A 484 -9.03 -9.73 -3.19
CA SER A 484 -8.84 -9.06 -4.49
C SER A 484 -7.77 -7.96 -4.51
N THR A 485 -7.26 -7.53 -3.35
CA THR A 485 -6.06 -6.69 -3.23
C THR A 485 -4.76 -7.50 -3.34
N MET A 486 -4.85 -8.83 -3.41
CA MET A 486 -3.72 -9.76 -3.42
C MET A 486 -2.86 -9.72 -2.14
N THR A 487 -3.43 -9.30 -1.01
CA THR A 487 -2.77 -9.28 0.31
C THR A 487 -3.16 -10.44 1.22
N CYS A 488 -4.15 -11.25 0.85
CA CYS A 488 -4.63 -12.40 1.60
C CYS A 488 -5.37 -13.43 0.72
N ILE A 489 -5.63 -14.62 1.27
CA ILE A 489 -6.28 -15.74 0.56
C ILE A 489 -7.81 -15.54 0.44
N PRO A 490 -8.46 -16.08 -0.60
CA PRO A 490 -9.92 -16.15 -0.69
C PRO A 490 -10.52 -16.82 0.55
N GLY A 491 -11.67 -16.31 1.02
CA GLY A 491 -12.25 -16.73 2.29
C GLY A 491 -11.61 -16.08 3.52
N THR A 492 -10.62 -15.20 3.35
CA THR A 492 -10.09 -14.35 4.43
C THR A 492 -10.10 -12.86 4.05
N TYR A 493 -10.01 -12.04 5.08
CA TYR A 493 -9.71 -10.62 5.00
C TYR A 493 -8.46 -10.34 5.85
N LEU A 494 -7.64 -9.40 5.41
CA LEU A 494 -6.52 -8.85 6.18
C LEU A 494 -6.96 -7.50 6.74
N VAL A 495 -7.01 -7.39 8.07
CA VAL A 495 -7.47 -6.19 8.76
C VAL A 495 -6.31 -5.57 9.53
N HIS A 496 -6.00 -4.31 9.22
CA HIS A 496 -4.96 -3.56 9.91
C HIS A 496 -5.59 -2.51 10.82
N LEU A 497 -5.10 -2.37 12.05
CA LEU A 497 -5.51 -1.32 13.01
C LEU A 497 -4.29 -0.45 13.35
N THR A 498 -4.47 0.87 13.41
CA THR A 498 -3.42 1.85 13.74
C THR A 498 -3.96 2.95 14.63
N CYS A 499 -3.20 3.32 15.65
CA CYS A 499 -3.40 4.56 16.40
C CYS A 499 -2.06 5.12 16.89
N GLN A 500 -2.05 6.35 17.42
CA GLN A 500 -0.93 6.80 18.25
C GLN A 500 -0.85 5.89 19.49
N SER A 501 0.36 5.47 19.86
CA SER A 501 0.58 4.67 21.05
C SER A 501 0.36 5.49 22.33
N VAL A 502 -0.34 4.89 23.30
CA VAL A 502 -0.44 5.39 24.68
C VAL A 502 0.19 4.37 25.63
N GLY A 503 -0.03 3.08 25.40
CA GLY A 503 0.64 1.95 26.05
C GLY A 503 1.25 0.99 25.05
N SER A 504 1.22 -0.32 25.35
CA SER A 504 1.59 -1.31 24.35
C SER A 504 0.52 -1.39 23.26
N ALA A 505 0.90 -1.82 22.05
CA ALA A 505 -0.06 -1.99 20.96
C ALA A 505 -1.18 -3.00 21.28
N TYR A 506 -0.93 -3.95 22.19
CA TYR A 506 -1.96 -4.84 22.70
C TYR A 506 -2.96 -4.08 23.60
N ASP A 507 -2.48 -3.25 24.54
CA ASP A 507 -3.35 -2.50 25.45
C ASP A 507 -4.21 -1.47 24.70
N ASP A 508 -3.62 -0.79 23.71
CA ASP A 508 -4.28 0.25 22.92
C ASP A 508 -5.35 -0.33 21.96
N LEU A 509 -5.12 -1.53 21.39
CA LEU A 509 -5.93 -2.06 20.28
C LEU A 509 -6.78 -3.29 20.62
N SER A 510 -6.36 -4.15 21.57
CA SER A 510 -7.17 -5.32 21.96
C SER A 510 -8.59 -4.97 22.43
N PRO A 511 -8.89 -3.81 23.05
CA PRO A 511 -10.26 -3.43 23.38
C PRO A 511 -11.13 -3.16 22.14
N VAL A 512 -10.54 -2.65 21.05
CA VAL A 512 -11.24 -2.47 19.77
C VAL A 512 -11.41 -3.81 19.06
N VAL A 513 -10.38 -4.67 19.06
CA VAL A 513 -10.48 -6.02 18.49
C VAL A 513 -11.59 -6.82 19.17
N THR A 514 -11.64 -6.80 20.51
CA THR A 514 -12.64 -7.52 21.31
C THR A 514 -14.06 -6.95 21.18
N ARG A 515 -14.23 -5.70 20.72
CA ARG A 515 -15.54 -5.08 20.42
C ARG A 515 -16.00 -5.33 18.98
N CYS A 516 -15.09 -5.31 18.02
CA CYS A 516 -15.40 -5.44 16.59
C CYS A 516 -15.41 -6.89 16.09
N PHE A 517 -14.69 -7.80 16.74
CA PHE A 517 -14.46 -9.16 16.26
C PHE A 517 -14.78 -10.22 17.33
N HIS A 518 -15.01 -11.44 16.89
CA HIS A 518 -15.12 -12.62 17.74
C HIS A 518 -13.72 -13.23 17.96
N THR A 519 -13.37 -13.43 19.23
CA THR A 519 -12.18 -14.18 19.72
C THR A 519 -12.64 -15.42 20.50
N PRO A 520 -11.76 -16.40 20.82
CA PRO A 520 -12.16 -17.57 21.60
C PRO A 520 -12.76 -17.28 22.99
N ASP A 521 -12.46 -16.11 23.59
CA ASP A 521 -13.08 -15.65 24.84
C ASP A 521 -14.50 -15.06 24.65
N SER A 522 -14.96 -14.92 23.41
CA SER A 522 -16.28 -14.39 23.06
C SER A 522 -17.34 -15.50 23.02
N PRO A 523 -18.61 -15.23 23.38
CA PRO A 523 -19.65 -16.25 23.43
C PRO A 523 -19.99 -16.82 22.04
N ASP A 524 -20.30 -18.12 21.97
CA ASP A 524 -20.56 -18.89 20.73
C ASP A 524 -21.66 -18.33 19.80
N GLN A 525 -22.55 -17.47 20.30
CA GLN A 525 -23.65 -16.86 19.53
C GLN A 525 -23.31 -15.50 18.92
N ASP A 526 -22.04 -15.11 18.99
CA ASP A 526 -21.53 -13.88 18.40
C ASP A 526 -21.63 -13.91 16.86
N ARG A 527 -22.04 -12.78 16.27
CA ARG A 527 -22.18 -12.62 14.80
C ARG A 527 -21.03 -11.84 14.18
N ARG A 528 -20.09 -11.34 14.98
CA ARG A 528 -18.91 -10.60 14.53
C ARG A 528 -17.94 -11.53 13.76
N PRO A 529 -17.07 -10.99 12.90
CA PRO A 529 -16.10 -11.81 12.17
C PRO A 529 -15.14 -12.51 13.14
N SER A 530 -14.82 -13.77 12.88
CA SER A 530 -13.89 -14.52 13.73
C SER A 530 -12.44 -14.18 13.37
N VAL A 531 -11.65 -13.78 14.37
CA VAL A 531 -10.19 -13.63 14.22
C VAL A 531 -9.57 -15.03 14.18
N ARG A 532 -8.68 -15.28 13.23
CA ARG A 532 -7.95 -16.56 13.06
C ARG A 532 -6.50 -16.45 13.47
N TRP A 533 -5.90 -15.31 13.22
CA TRP A 533 -4.54 -14.98 13.62
C TRP A 533 -4.43 -13.47 13.85
N CYS A 534 -3.61 -13.06 14.81
CA CYS A 534 -3.44 -11.68 15.22
C CYS A 534 -1.99 -11.39 15.62
N LEU A 535 -1.45 -10.26 15.16
CA LEU A 535 -0.16 -9.71 15.58
C LEU A 535 -0.38 -8.28 16.09
N TYR A 536 0.17 -7.97 17.27
CA TYR A 536 0.30 -6.61 17.81
C TYR A 536 1.78 -6.23 17.90
N PHE A 537 2.11 -4.97 17.60
CA PHE A 537 3.45 -4.42 17.83
C PHE A 537 3.42 -2.89 17.85
N ASN A 538 4.36 -2.28 18.55
CA ASN A 538 4.63 -0.85 18.46
C ASN A 538 5.70 -0.59 17.39
N MET A 539 5.49 0.44 16.57
CA MET A 539 6.46 0.94 15.58
C MET A 539 6.85 2.38 15.93
N ALA A 540 8.12 2.76 15.77
CA ALA A 540 8.53 4.16 15.95
C ALA A 540 7.82 5.08 14.93
N ASP A 541 7.35 6.23 15.42
CA ASP A 541 6.57 7.21 14.66
C ASP A 541 7.50 8.22 13.98
N GLY A 542 7.61 8.13 12.65
CA GLY A 542 8.46 9.00 11.84
C GLY A 542 8.09 10.48 11.89
N SER A 543 6.88 10.83 12.32
CA SER A 543 6.49 12.24 12.54
C SER A 543 7.12 12.86 13.81
N GLY A 544 7.64 12.03 14.72
CA GLY A 544 8.37 12.46 15.91
C GLY A 544 9.88 12.64 15.72
N VAL A 545 10.42 12.34 14.53
CA VAL A 545 11.85 12.46 14.23
C VAL A 545 12.17 13.89 13.79
N GLU A 546 12.94 14.62 14.59
CA GLU A 546 13.48 15.93 14.21
C GLU A 546 14.58 15.76 13.15
N VAL A 547 14.24 15.98 11.88
CA VAL A 547 15.12 15.75 10.72
C VAL A 547 16.25 16.78 10.56
N GLU A 548 16.29 17.78 11.45
CA GLU A 548 17.31 18.83 11.54
C GLU A 548 17.85 18.94 12.97
N GLY A 549 19.05 19.51 13.15
CA GLY A 549 19.65 19.70 14.48
C GLY A 549 20.43 18.50 15.04
N HIS A 550 20.35 17.32 14.40
CA HIS A 550 21.24 16.19 14.70
C HIS A 550 22.72 16.58 14.61
N ASN A 551 23.57 15.95 15.42
CA ASN A 551 25.02 16.15 15.39
C ASN A 551 25.69 15.35 14.25
N LEU A 552 25.34 15.73 13.02
CA LEU A 552 25.75 15.11 11.76
C LEU A 552 26.46 16.12 10.83
N PRO A 553 27.30 15.65 9.89
CA PRO A 553 27.93 16.51 8.89
C PRO A 553 26.91 17.18 7.96
N SER A 554 27.25 18.37 7.45
CA SER A 554 26.35 19.24 6.68
C SER A 554 25.78 18.67 5.37
N ASN A 555 26.33 17.55 4.88
CA ASN A 555 25.90 16.83 3.68
C ASN A 555 25.34 15.43 3.98
N VAL A 556 24.94 15.19 5.23
CA VAL A 556 24.21 13.99 5.66
C VAL A 556 22.77 14.41 6.00
N TYR A 557 21.80 13.82 5.32
CA TYR A 557 20.38 14.14 5.45
C TYR A 557 19.63 12.93 6.02
N VAL A 558 18.73 13.15 6.98
CA VAL A 558 17.99 12.07 7.64
C VAL A 558 16.59 11.91 7.04
N CYS A 559 16.26 10.68 6.67
CA CYS A 559 14.92 10.22 6.31
C CYS A 559 14.23 9.64 7.56
N SER A 560 12.92 9.89 7.67
CA SER A 560 12.10 9.42 8.79
C SER A 560 11.31 8.17 8.40
N GLY A 561 10.94 7.37 9.41
CA GLY A 561 10.10 6.19 9.22
C GLY A 561 8.64 6.51 8.88
N PRO A 562 7.76 5.51 8.90
CA PRO A 562 6.32 5.70 8.72
C PRO A 562 5.69 6.55 9.83
N ASP A 563 4.76 7.42 9.46
CA ASP A 563 4.01 8.31 10.34
C ASP A 563 2.54 7.85 10.56
N ALA A 564 1.84 8.50 11.49
CA ALA A 564 0.45 8.17 11.89
C ALA A 564 -0.65 8.57 10.88
N ASP A 565 -0.35 9.38 9.86
CA ASP A 565 -1.38 9.86 8.92
C ASP A 565 -1.88 8.74 8.03
N LEU A 566 -3.11 8.90 7.53
CA LEU A 566 -3.67 7.95 6.58
C LEU A 566 -2.99 8.04 5.21
N GLY A 567 -2.49 9.23 4.86
CA GLY A 567 -1.81 9.50 3.58
C GLY A 567 -0.29 9.32 3.65
N HIS A 568 0.38 9.83 2.61
CA HIS A 568 1.83 9.69 2.39
C HIS A 568 2.54 11.06 2.29
N GLU A 569 1.85 12.15 2.67
CA GLU A 569 2.31 13.53 2.48
C GLU A 569 3.64 13.83 3.18
N HIS A 570 3.85 13.29 4.39
CA HIS A 570 5.08 13.48 5.17
C HIS A 570 6.31 12.99 4.42
N ALA A 571 6.33 11.70 4.03
CA ALA A 571 7.44 11.08 3.31
C ALA A 571 7.74 11.76 1.97
N ILE A 572 6.71 12.16 1.19
CA ILE A 572 6.91 12.82 -0.11
C ILE A 572 7.42 14.26 0.04
N LYS A 573 6.93 15.01 1.04
CA LYS A 573 7.46 16.35 1.35
C LYS A 573 8.90 16.28 1.85
N GLN A 574 9.21 15.31 2.72
CA GLN A 574 10.58 15.06 3.19
C GLN A 574 11.52 14.74 2.02
N ALA A 575 11.16 13.77 1.18
CA ALA A 575 11.96 13.39 0.02
C ALA A 575 12.19 14.57 -0.94
N LYS A 576 11.15 15.36 -1.22
CA LYS A 576 11.27 16.58 -2.03
C LYS A 576 12.19 17.61 -1.38
N SER A 577 12.09 17.84 -0.06
CA SER A 577 12.96 18.76 0.69
C SER A 577 14.43 18.33 0.63
N ILE A 578 14.71 17.05 0.90
CA ILE A 578 16.07 16.48 0.83
C ILE A 578 16.64 16.61 -0.59
N PHE A 579 15.84 16.29 -1.62
CA PHE A 579 16.29 16.44 -3.01
C PHE A 579 16.73 17.88 -3.33
N HIS A 580 15.95 18.91 -2.98
CA HIS A 580 16.35 20.31 -3.25
C HIS A 580 17.52 20.79 -2.35
N LYS A 581 17.77 20.14 -1.20
CA LYS A 581 18.98 20.38 -0.39
C LYS A 581 20.24 19.77 -1.00
N ILE A 582 20.11 18.79 -1.90
CA ILE A 582 21.19 18.18 -2.67
C ILE A 582 21.36 18.92 -4.01
N LEU A 583 20.26 19.17 -4.72
CA LEU A 583 20.18 19.77 -6.06
C LEU A 583 19.12 20.88 -6.11
N PRO A 584 19.46 22.13 -5.75
CA PRO A 584 18.46 23.22 -5.62
C PRO A 584 17.77 23.63 -6.92
N GLU A 585 18.46 23.52 -8.06
CA GLU A 585 18.02 24.03 -9.37
C GLU A 585 17.36 22.96 -10.27
N GLU A 586 17.30 21.70 -9.82
CA GLU A 586 16.80 20.57 -10.60
C GLU A 586 15.30 20.31 -10.37
N ASP A 587 14.59 19.79 -11.37
CA ASP A 587 13.19 19.38 -11.18
C ASP A 587 13.11 18.05 -10.40
N PHE A 588 12.13 17.96 -9.51
CA PHE A 588 11.89 16.78 -8.69
C PHE A 588 11.10 15.74 -9.48
N CYS A 589 11.76 14.64 -9.86
CA CYS A 589 11.22 13.54 -10.67
C CYS A 589 10.50 14.03 -11.95
N PRO A 590 11.22 14.65 -12.91
CA PRO A 590 10.66 15.04 -14.19
C PRO A 590 10.14 13.81 -14.97
N PRO A 591 9.07 13.96 -15.77
CA PRO A 591 8.59 12.88 -16.65
C PRO A 591 9.74 12.31 -17.49
N ALA A 592 9.81 10.99 -17.62
CA ALA A 592 10.73 10.37 -18.57
C ALA A 592 10.33 10.82 -19.98
N PRO A 593 11.26 11.34 -20.82
CA PRO A 593 10.94 11.63 -22.21
C PRO A 593 10.52 10.33 -22.89
N ASN A 594 9.34 10.31 -23.50
CA ASN A 594 8.89 9.15 -24.26
C ASN A 594 9.76 9.05 -25.52
N PRO A 595 10.44 7.93 -25.79
CA PRO A 595 11.28 7.80 -26.99
C PRO A 595 10.47 7.92 -28.29
N GLU A 596 9.15 7.68 -28.25
CA GLU A 596 8.25 7.86 -29.41
C GLU A 596 7.94 9.34 -29.70
N ASP A 597 8.14 10.25 -28.73
CA ASP A 597 7.98 11.69 -28.93
C ASP A 597 9.22 12.32 -29.62
N ILE A 598 10.30 11.55 -29.78
CA ILE A 598 11.54 11.98 -30.45
C ILE A 598 11.39 11.81 -31.96
N ILE A 599 10.90 12.85 -32.63
CA ILE A 599 10.86 12.90 -34.09
C ILE A 599 12.29 12.96 -34.63
N TYR A 600 12.72 11.91 -35.34
CA TYR A 600 13.98 11.89 -36.06
C TYR A 600 13.82 12.59 -37.42
N ASP A 601 14.45 13.76 -37.59
CA ASP A 601 14.57 14.44 -38.88
C ASP A 601 15.46 13.63 -39.84
N GLY A 602 14.89 12.64 -40.53
CA GLY A 602 15.73 11.69 -41.26
C GLY A 602 15.10 10.58 -42.09
N GLU A 603 13.97 10.80 -42.80
CA GLU A 603 13.73 10.02 -44.03
C GLU A 603 12.85 10.74 -45.07
N ASN A 604 13.43 11.77 -45.68
CA ASN A 604 12.97 12.25 -46.99
C ASN A 604 13.56 11.32 -48.08
N THR A 605 12.87 10.24 -48.43
CA THR A 605 13.10 9.54 -49.70
C THR A 605 11.86 9.57 -50.59
N SER A 606 12.08 10.00 -51.83
CA SER A 606 11.02 10.29 -52.78
C SER A 606 10.61 9.07 -53.61
N ALA A 607 9.30 8.89 -53.77
CA ALA A 607 8.63 8.35 -54.95
C ALA A 607 9.11 6.97 -55.49
N THR A 608 8.27 5.95 -55.28
CA THR A 608 7.65 5.24 -56.40
C THR A 608 6.14 5.23 -56.17
N GLY A 609 5.36 5.49 -57.22
CA GLY A 609 3.90 5.42 -57.14
C GLY A 609 3.42 4.12 -57.77
N ASP A 610 2.28 3.63 -57.30
CA ASP A 610 1.31 2.99 -58.17
C ASP A 610 -0.02 3.75 -57.99
N GLU A 611 -0.58 4.19 -59.11
CA GLU A 611 -1.98 4.60 -59.17
C GLU A 611 -2.81 3.33 -59.16
N ASP A 612 -3.71 3.16 -58.18
CA ASP A 612 -4.96 2.46 -58.48
C ASP A 612 -6.14 3.28 -58.02
N LYS A 613 -7.10 3.41 -58.95
CA LYS A 613 -8.28 4.26 -58.80
C LYS A 613 -9.40 3.39 -58.26
N ASP A 614 -10.01 3.82 -57.17
CA ASP A 614 -11.46 4.01 -57.19
C ASP A 614 -11.83 5.18 -56.30
N GLY A 615 -12.74 6.01 -56.80
CA GLY A 615 -13.08 7.26 -56.15
C GLY A 615 -14.56 7.35 -55.87
N GLU A 616 -14.92 7.90 -54.71
CA GLU A 616 -16.19 8.57 -54.58
C GLU A 616 -16.04 9.92 -53.90
N LYS A 617 -16.82 10.90 -54.38
CA LYS A 617 -16.71 12.31 -54.02
C LYS A 617 -17.71 12.64 -52.92
N THR A 618 -17.24 13.34 -51.89
CA THR A 618 -18.03 14.44 -51.31
C THR A 618 -17.12 15.62 -51.04
N LYS A 619 -17.54 16.78 -51.56
CA LYS A 619 -16.82 18.06 -51.58
C LYS A 619 -16.99 18.82 -50.26
N ASP A 620 -15.96 19.58 -49.92
CA ASP A 620 -15.91 21.02 -49.60
C ASP A 620 -17.06 21.60 -48.72
N GLU A 621 -16.80 22.44 -47.72
CA GLU A 621 -16.00 23.67 -47.81
C GLU A 621 -15.43 24.08 -46.42
N ALA A 622 -14.22 24.66 -46.41
CA ALA A 622 -13.63 25.36 -45.27
C ALA A 622 -12.76 26.54 -45.76
N GLY A 623 -12.72 27.63 -44.99
CA GLY A 623 -12.13 28.94 -45.35
C GLY A 623 -13.18 30.06 -45.22
N GLU A 624 -12.89 31.33 -44.91
CA GLU A 624 -11.64 32.08 -44.61
C GLU A 624 -11.95 33.05 -43.42
N ASP A 625 -11.09 33.84 -42.79
CA ASP A 625 -9.68 34.24 -42.99
C ASP A 625 -9.05 34.56 -41.59
N LYS A 626 -7.80 35.02 -41.55
CA LYS A 626 -7.06 35.47 -40.35
C LYS A 626 -7.02 37.01 -40.18
N GLU A 627 -6.81 37.42 -38.93
CA GLU A 627 -6.03 38.60 -38.47
C GLU A 627 -6.20 39.96 -39.19
N LYS A 628 -6.71 40.98 -38.47
CA LYS A 628 -6.07 42.31 -38.45
C LYS A 628 -6.55 43.29 -37.36
N LEU A 629 -5.58 44.10 -36.93
CA LEU A 629 -5.65 45.46 -36.36
C LEU A 629 -5.98 45.63 -34.87
N GLU A 630 -4.92 45.94 -34.13
CA GLU A 630 -4.91 46.72 -32.90
C GLU A 630 -5.30 48.20 -33.15
N GLU A 631 -5.50 48.94 -32.05
CA GLU A 631 -5.56 50.41 -31.94
C GLU A 631 -6.66 51.17 -32.71
N GLN A 632 -7.71 51.61 -31.99
CA GLN A 632 -7.86 53.05 -31.63
C GLN A 632 -9.00 53.32 -30.61
N SER A 633 -8.58 53.65 -29.39
CA SER A 633 -9.00 54.82 -28.58
C SER A 633 -10.38 55.50 -28.70
N ILE A 634 -11.01 55.65 -27.52
CA ILE A 634 -11.68 56.88 -26.98
C ILE A 634 -13.16 57.16 -27.33
N GLN A 635 -13.99 57.15 -26.27
CA GLN A 635 -15.14 58.04 -25.87
C GLN A 635 -16.14 58.52 -26.96
N THR A 636 -17.45 58.67 -26.70
CA THR A 636 -18.09 59.41 -25.59
C THR A 636 -19.62 59.16 -25.61
N GLU A 637 -20.31 59.37 -24.47
CA GLU A 637 -21.79 59.51 -24.32
C GLU A 637 -22.66 58.28 -24.72
N GLU A 638 -23.70 57.89 -23.99
CA GLU A 638 -24.59 58.60 -23.04
C GLU A 638 -24.91 57.75 -21.79
#